data_AF-A0A478FV41-F1
#
_entry.id   AF-A0A478FV41-F1
#
_cell.length_a   1.000
_cell.length_b   1.000
_cell.length_c   1.000
_cell.angle_alpha   90.00
_cell.angle_beta   90.00
_cell.angle_gamma   90.00
#
_symmetry.space_group_name_H-M   'P 1'
#
loop_
_entity.id
_entity.type
_entity.pdbx_description
1 polymer ?
#
loop_
_entity_poly.entity_id
_entity_poly.type
_entity_poly.pdbx_seq_one_letter_code
_entity_poly.pdbx_strand_id
1 'polypeptide(L)'
;MLKESKITLTVSALGVNSVLGVSINELLKIYLFNGETGEEIGIFENLSIENLVPVRKKTAAEKFNTGTQSKFDRRSYADSKPTTIDKKYSSSYTNFEVAHINQHLNKLVSWKQENQYWWEEAYKRRIYIIKNQTFSSYVNIVGAFSSERIWRLDRDLHMNQFCDFLYWRRFKFPKYKDLFWLACSIEGKNPEETGNPTGIFQATKAKFKIKDGEKEITYFTLSQVNKAEVENTTLDSSNKEKFVVYDYSEEWWNWSYEYRWQKDKADETSAYPQSEKFKNVKKGWDEQVSDNTSLNKICKDFYTSSSTSDQKEIEDAWRYCSDVGSNS
;
A
#
# COMPACT_ATOMS: atom_id res chain seq x y z
N MET A 1 19.23 -35.89 -28.46
CA MET A 1 20.12 -34.71 -28.49
C MET A 1 19.82 -33.97 -29.79
N LEU A 2 19.00 -32.92 -29.76
CA LEU A 2 18.76 -32.07 -30.93
C LEU A 2 19.15 -30.63 -30.55
N LYS A 3 20.05 -30.10 -31.36
CA LYS A 3 20.79 -28.86 -31.18
C LYS A 3 19.87 -27.65 -31.26
N GLU A 4 20.14 -26.65 -30.42
CA GLU A 4 19.55 -25.32 -30.54
C GLU A 4 19.87 -24.70 -31.91
N SER A 5 18.86 -24.08 -32.52
CA SER A 5 19.05 -23.16 -33.64
C SER A 5 18.60 -21.78 -33.16
N LYS A 6 19.56 -20.95 -32.73
CA LYS A 6 19.29 -19.52 -32.52
C LYS A 6 19.30 -18.83 -33.88
N ILE A 7 18.17 -18.22 -34.24
CA ILE A 7 18.09 -17.30 -35.37
C ILE A 7 17.93 -15.90 -34.78
N THR A 8 18.96 -15.07 -34.96
CA THR A 8 18.91 -13.64 -34.66
C THR A 8 18.68 -12.89 -35.96
N LEU A 9 17.51 -12.26 -36.09
CA LEU A 9 17.19 -11.36 -37.19
C LEU A 9 17.39 -9.93 -36.73
N THR A 10 18.44 -9.28 -37.24
CA THR A 10 18.66 -7.83 -37.07
C THR A 10 18.16 -7.14 -38.33
N VAL A 11 17.09 -6.36 -38.20
CA VAL A 11 16.58 -5.53 -39.30
C VAL A 11 17.01 -4.10 -39.04
N SER A 12 18.11 -3.68 -39.67
CA SER A 12 18.50 -2.28 -39.75
C SER A 12 17.71 -1.61 -40.86
N ALA A 13 16.60 -0.95 -40.51
CA ALA A 13 15.89 -0.07 -41.41
C ALA A 13 16.63 1.28 -41.48
N LEU A 14 17.48 1.44 -42.49
CA LEU A 14 17.91 2.76 -42.95
C LEU A 14 17.34 3.00 -44.34
N GLY A 15 16.51 4.04 -44.44
CA GLY A 15 16.13 4.64 -45.71
C GLY A 15 14.76 4.24 -46.25
N VAL A 16 13.73 4.95 -45.80
CA VAL A 16 12.65 5.51 -46.62
C VAL A 16 12.26 4.70 -47.86
N ASN A 17 11.48 3.62 -47.68
CA ASN A 17 10.31 3.30 -48.51
C ASN A 17 9.65 1.99 -48.04
N SER A 18 8.38 2.12 -47.72
CA SER A 18 7.44 1.24 -47.02
C SER A 18 7.07 -0.09 -47.72
N VAL A 19 7.85 -0.57 -48.69
CA VAL A 19 7.48 -1.72 -49.53
C VAL A 19 8.13 -3.04 -49.07
N LEU A 20 9.28 -2.99 -48.40
CA LEU A 20 10.08 -4.18 -48.02
C LEU A 20 9.64 -4.88 -46.72
N GLY A 21 8.94 -4.19 -45.80
CA GLY A 21 8.44 -4.80 -44.58
C GLY A 21 7.22 -5.71 -44.81
N VAL A 22 6.36 -5.33 -45.76
CA VAL A 22 5.15 -6.07 -46.15
C VAL A 22 5.51 -7.40 -46.83
N SER A 23 6.60 -7.41 -47.59
CA SER A 23 7.10 -8.61 -48.29
C SER A 23 7.72 -9.66 -47.37
N ILE A 24 8.20 -9.28 -46.17
CA ILE A 24 8.79 -10.24 -45.20
C ILE A 24 7.70 -10.98 -44.40
N ASN A 25 6.52 -10.38 -44.19
CA ASN A 25 5.37 -11.06 -43.54
C ASN A 25 4.69 -12.08 -44.47
N GLU A 26 4.59 -11.77 -45.77
CA GLU A 26 4.12 -12.74 -46.78
C GLU A 26 5.09 -13.94 -46.91
N LEU A 27 6.41 -13.68 -46.86
CA LEU A 27 7.45 -14.72 -46.89
C LEU A 27 7.41 -15.64 -45.65
N LEU A 28 7.10 -15.08 -44.47
CA LEU A 28 6.94 -15.83 -43.21
C LEU A 28 5.69 -16.73 -43.23
N LYS A 29 4.60 -16.32 -43.88
CA LYS A 29 3.40 -17.14 -44.06
C LYS A 29 3.63 -18.33 -45.00
N ILE A 30 4.31 -18.10 -46.13
CA ILE A 30 4.71 -19.17 -47.06
C ILE A 30 5.66 -20.16 -46.37
N TYR A 31 6.60 -19.65 -45.56
CA TYR A 31 7.60 -20.48 -44.88
C TYR A 31 7.05 -21.27 -43.67
N LEU A 32 6.07 -20.73 -42.93
CA LEU A 32 5.51 -21.40 -41.74
C LEU A 32 4.30 -22.31 -42.02
N PHE A 33 3.55 -22.09 -43.11
CA PHE A 33 2.24 -22.76 -43.29
C PHE A 33 2.03 -23.56 -44.58
N ASN A 34 3.01 -23.65 -45.49
CA ASN A 34 3.03 -24.60 -46.61
C ASN A 34 1.68 -24.72 -47.38
N GLY A 35 0.99 -23.58 -47.59
CA GLY A 35 -0.33 -23.52 -48.21
C GLY A 35 -0.24 -23.11 -49.67
N GLU A 36 -0.87 -23.89 -50.54
CA GLU A 36 -0.96 -23.63 -51.98
C GLU A 36 -1.70 -22.31 -52.26
N THR A 37 -1.13 -21.59 -53.20
CA THR A 37 -1.48 -20.27 -53.70
C THR A 37 -2.85 -20.22 -54.37
N GLY A 38 -3.52 -19.07 -54.24
CA GLY A 38 -4.48 -18.62 -55.24
C GLY A 38 -5.42 -17.55 -54.74
N GLU A 39 -5.03 -16.28 -54.86
CA GLU A 39 -5.89 -15.15 -55.23
C GLU A 39 -5.09 -13.85 -55.31
N GLU A 40 -5.46 -12.96 -56.24
CA GLU A 40 -4.82 -11.67 -56.48
C GLU A 40 -4.78 -10.81 -55.21
N ILE A 41 -3.58 -10.36 -54.85
CA ILE A 41 -3.33 -9.54 -53.67
C ILE A 41 -3.84 -8.13 -53.96
N GLY A 42 -5.07 -7.86 -53.51
CA GLY A 42 -5.51 -6.48 -53.25
C GLY A 42 -4.55 -5.86 -52.23
N ILE A 43 -4.04 -4.67 -52.54
CA ILE A 43 -3.20 -3.88 -51.63
C ILE A 43 -4.06 -3.52 -50.42
N PHE A 44 -4.03 -4.35 -49.38
CA PHE A 44 -4.63 -4.04 -48.09
C PHE A 44 -3.79 -2.95 -47.45
N GLU A 45 -4.38 -1.76 -47.31
CA GLU A 45 -3.80 -0.65 -46.58
C GLU A 45 -3.39 -1.09 -45.18
N ASN A 46 -2.14 -0.78 -44.84
CA ASN A 46 -1.38 -1.32 -43.74
C ASN A 46 -1.78 -0.77 -42.34
N LEU A 47 -3.05 -0.36 -42.18
CA LEU A 47 -3.59 0.27 -40.96
C LEU A 47 -3.65 -0.71 -39.77
N SER A 48 -3.58 -2.02 -40.02
CA SER A 48 -3.67 -3.05 -38.97
C SER A 48 -2.36 -3.31 -38.23
N ILE A 49 -1.20 -2.87 -38.76
CA ILE A 49 0.12 -3.11 -38.12
C ILE A 49 0.44 -2.02 -37.08
N GLU A 50 -0.04 -0.78 -37.25
CA GLU A 50 0.12 0.27 -36.22
C GLU A 50 -0.51 -0.10 -34.88
N ASN A 51 -1.48 -1.01 -34.88
CA ASN A 51 -2.20 -1.44 -33.69
C ASN A 51 -1.69 -2.74 -33.06
N LEU A 52 -0.64 -3.36 -33.63
CA LEU A 52 0.02 -4.51 -32.99
C LEU A 52 0.90 -4.00 -31.84
N VAL A 53 0.28 -3.72 -30.69
CA VAL A 53 1.00 -3.49 -29.43
C VAL A 53 1.62 -4.82 -29.02
N PRO A 54 2.94 -4.96 -29.08
CA PRO A 54 3.55 -6.23 -28.76
C PRO A 54 3.36 -6.60 -27.28
N VAL A 55 2.91 -7.83 -27.05
CA VAL A 55 2.64 -8.35 -25.70
C VAL A 55 3.96 -8.70 -25.01
N ARG A 56 4.24 -8.04 -23.90
CA ARG A 56 5.46 -8.24 -23.10
C ARG A 56 5.51 -9.66 -22.51
N LYS A 57 6.51 -10.46 -22.89
CA LYS A 57 6.80 -11.74 -22.22
C LYS A 57 7.34 -11.43 -20.82
N LYS A 58 6.54 -11.69 -19.79
CA LYS A 58 6.89 -11.48 -18.39
C LYS A 58 7.01 -12.83 -17.69
N THR A 59 7.93 -12.93 -16.74
CA THR A 59 7.83 -13.97 -15.72
C THR A 59 6.52 -13.79 -14.96
N ALA A 60 5.94 -14.89 -14.46
CA ALA A 60 4.77 -14.77 -13.60
C ALA A 60 5.13 -13.89 -12.40
N ALA A 61 4.36 -12.83 -12.15
CA ALA A 61 4.61 -11.98 -11.00
C ALA A 61 4.42 -12.82 -9.73
N GLU A 62 5.36 -12.73 -8.79
CA GLU A 62 5.18 -13.35 -7.47
C GLU A 62 3.95 -12.73 -6.80
N LYS A 63 3.06 -13.57 -6.29
CA LYS A 63 1.85 -13.16 -5.58
C LYS A 63 1.88 -13.67 -4.15
N PHE A 64 1.02 -13.12 -3.31
CA PHE A 64 0.74 -13.77 -2.04
C PHE A 64 0.15 -15.16 -2.28
N ASN A 65 0.32 -16.05 -1.31
CA ASN A 65 -0.25 -17.38 -1.36
C ASN A 65 -1.78 -17.30 -1.32
N THR A 66 -2.45 -17.80 -2.35
CA THR A 66 -3.92 -17.78 -2.46
C THR A 66 -4.56 -18.41 -1.22
N GLY A 67 -5.57 -17.73 -0.65
CA GLY A 67 -6.26 -18.17 0.57
C GLY A 67 -5.59 -17.78 1.89
N THR A 68 -4.42 -17.12 1.87
CA THR A 68 -3.76 -16.63 3.10
C THR A 68 -4.14 -15.20 3.47
N GLN A 69 -4.86 -14.50 2.59
CA GLN A 69 -5.27 -13.12 2.82
C GLN A 69 -6.34 -13.07 3.91
N SER A 70 -6.10 -12.25 4.92
CA SER A 70 -7.03 -12.01 6.02
C SER A 70 -7.06 -10.53 6.39
N LYS A 71 -8.18 -10.10 6.98
CA LYS A 71 -8.31 -8.77 7.56
C LYS A 71 -7.74 -8.77 8.97
N PHE A 72 -6.93 -7.77 9.28
CA PHE A 72 -6.26 -7.64 10.58
C PHE A 72 -6.55 -6.27 11.18
N ASP A 73 -7.11 -6.24 12.40
CA ASP A 73 -7.31 -4.99 13.15
C ASP A 73 -5.99 -4.55 13.79
N ARG A 74 -5.42 -3.44 13.32
CA ARG A 74 -4.12 -2.93 13.83
C ARG A 74 -4.21 -2.21 15.17
N ARG A 75 -5.41 -1.93 15.67
CA ARG A 75 -5.58 -1.10 16.88
C ARG A 75 -5.20 -1.83 18.15
N SER A 76 -5.36 -3.16 18.16
CA SER A 76 -5.13 -4.00 19.33
C SER A 76 -3.65 -4.37 19.47
N TYR A 77 -3.20 -4.40 20.73
CA TYR A 77 -1.91 -4.93 21.14
C TYR A 77 -2.17 -6.00 22.19
N ALA A 78 -1.96 -7.26 21.83
CA ALA A 78 -2.35 -8.41 22.65
C ALA A 78 -1.34 -8.75 23.75
N ASP A 79 -0.08 -8.33 23.59
CA ASP A 79 1.03 -8.87 24.38
C ASP A 79 1.25 -8.16 25.72
N SER A 80 0.35 -7.27 26.13
CA SER A 80 0.45 -6.59 27.43
C SER A 80 -0.91 -6.36 28.08
N LYS A 81 -0.94 -6.53 29.40
CA LYS A 81 -2.07 -6.22 30.27
C LYS A 81 -1.75 -4.92 31.02
N PRO A 82 -1.96 -3.75 30.39
CA PRO A 82 -1.62 -2.48 31.03
C PRO A 82 -2.45 -2.27 32.30
N THR A 83 -1.92 -1.51 33.25
CA THR A 83 -2.74 -1.06 34.37
C THR A 83 -3.83 -0.15 33.84
N THR A 84 -5.06 -0.39 34.27
CA THR A 84 -6.23 0.38 33.84
C THR A 84 -6.57 1.46 34.86
N ILE A 85 -7.51 2.34 34.53
CA ILE A 85 -7.99 3.40 35.43
C ILE A 85 -9.01 2.84 36.42
N ASP A 86 -8.91 1.57 36.80
CA ASP A 86 -9.86 0.98 37.73
C ASP A 86 -9.87 1.69 39.10
N LYS A 87 -10.94 1.48 39.86
CA LYS A 87 -11.21 2.17 41.14
C LYS A 87 -10.08 2.04 42.18
N LYS A 88 -9.16 1.07 42.04
CA LYS A 88 -8.04 0.87 42.96
C LYS A 88 -6.88 1.82 42.65
N TYR A 89 -6.73 2.24 41.38
CA TYR A 89 -5.67 3.14 40.92
C TYR A 89 -6.18 4.54 40.51
N SER A 90 -7.50 4.75 40.52
CA SER A 90 -8.17 6.02 40.25
C SER A 90 -8.06 7.05 41.38
N SER A 91 -7.18 6.88 42.37
CA SER A 91 -7.02 7.84 43.48
C SER A 91 -6.71 9.27 43.02
N SER A 92 -6.23 9.42 41.77
CA SER A 92 -5.95 10.71 41.13
C SER A 92 -7.18 11.39 40.51
N TYR A 93 -8.33 10.71 40.41
CA TYR A 93 -9.55 11.24 39.82
C TYR A 93 -10.75 11.03 40.73
N THR A 94 -11.55 12.07 40.91
CA THR A 94 -12.84 11.96 41.58
C THR A 94 -13.86 11.26 40.68
N ASN A 95 -14.82 10.54 41.27
CA ASN A 95 -15.92 9.91 40.51
C ASN A 95 -16.69 10.91 39.63
N PHE A 96 -16.74 12.18 40.03
CA PHE A 96 -17.38 13.25 39.27
C PHE A 96 -16.62 13.59 37.99
N GLU A 97 -15.29 13.65 38.06
CA GLU A 97 -14.42 13.99 36.92
C GLU A 97 -14.48 12.96 35.80
N VAL A 98 -14.61 11.67 36.16
CA VAL A 98 -14.65 10.55 35.20
C VAL A 98 -16.06 10.07 34.88
N ALA A 99 -17.10 10.78 35.34
CA ALA A 99 -18.49 10.32 35.25
C ALA A 99 -18.93 9.96 33.81
N HIS A 100 -18.40 10.66 32.80
CA HIS A 100 -18.72 10.41 31.38
C HIS A 100 -18.11 9.14 30.79
N ILE A 101 -17.12 8.54 31.46
CA ILE A 101 -16.41 7.31 31.02
C ILE A 101 -16.41 6.22 32.09
N ASN A 102 -17.09 6.43 33.21
CA ASN A 102 -17.02 5.59 34.40
C ASN A 102 -17.35 4.11 34.13
N GLN A 103 -18.28 3.84 33.21
CA GLN A 103 -18.69 2.47 32.84
C GLN A 103 -17.60 1.68 32.09
N HIS A 104 -16.58 2.37 31.58
CA HIS A 104 -15.56 1.81 30.69
C HIS A 104 -14.13 2.00 31.23
N LEU A 105 -13.95 2.38 32.50
CA LEU A 105 -12.62 2.68 33.07
C LEU A 105 -11.65 1.50 32.99
N ASN A 106 -12.15 0.27 33.11
CA ASN A 106 -11.37 -0.95 32.96
C ASN A 106 -10.91 -1.24 31.51
N LYS A 107 -11.38 -0.45 30.54
CA LYS A 107 -10.97 -0.52 29.13
C LYS A 107 -9.99 0.59 28.75
N LEU A 108 -9.66 1.48 29.69
CA LEU A 108 -8.79 2.63 29.48
C LEU A 108 -7.46 2.43 30.21
N VAL A 109 -6.38 2.80 29.54
CA VAL A 109 -5.03 2.63 30.07
C VAL A 109 -4.66 3.80 30.99
N SER A 110 -4.09 3.50 32.15
CA SER A 110 -3.58 4.54 33.05
C SER A 110 -2.43 5.31 32.38
N TRP A 111 -2.42 6.64 32.51
CA TRP A 111 -1.40 7.53 31.94
C TRP A 111 -0.03 7.43 32.62
N LYS A 112 0.06 6.69 33.75
CA LYS A 112 1.24 6.56 34.60
C LYS A 112 2.44 5.92 33.90
N GLN A 113 3.63 6.16 34.44
CA GLN A 113 4.91 5.68 33.92
C GLN A 113 5.02 4.15 33.82
N GLU A 114 4.34 3.40 34.70
CA GLU A 114 4.28 1.93 34.62
C GLU A 114 3.72 1.40 33.29
N ASN A 115 2.93 2.20 32.57
CA ASN A 115 2.39 1.85 31.26
C ASN A 115 3.20 2.45 30.09
N GLN A 116 4.36 3.04 30.33
CA GLN A 116 5.15 3.71 29.27
C GLN A 116 5.37 2.80 28.05
N TYR A 117 5.79 1.55 28.27
CA TYR A 117 5.99 0.59 27.19
C TYR A 117 4.71 0.32 26.37
N TRP A 118 3.56 0.20 27.06
CA TRP A 118 2.27 0.05 26.38
C TRP A 118 1.96 1.26 25.51
N TRP A 119 2.17 2.48 26.01
CA TRP A 119 1.94 3.71 25.26
C TRP A 119 2.82 3.78 24.01
N GLU A 120 4.09 3.38 24.11
CA GLU A 120 5.04 3.33 23.00
C GLU A 120 4.60 2.36 21.89
N GLU A 121 4.21 1.14 22.26
CA GLU A 121 3.74 0.14 21.30
C GLU A 121 2.38 0.51 20.68
N ALA A 122 1.45 1.01 21.49
CA ALA A 122 0.17 1.49 21.02
C ALA A 122 0.35 2.67 20.05
N TYR A 123 1.24 3.61 20.33
CA TYR A 123 1.54 4.75 19.47
C TYR A 123 2.09 4.31 18.12
N LYS A 124 3.10 3.42 18.08
CA LYS A 124 3.65 2.86 16.82
C LYS A 124 2.56 2.25 15.94
N ARG A 125 1.56 1.61 16.54
CA ARG A 125 0.45 0.99 15.81
C ARG A 125 -0.58 2.01 15.33
N ARG A 126 -0.93 2.96 16.20
CA ARG A 126 -2.07 3.86 16.02
C ARG A 126 -1.73 5.16 15.33
N ILE A 127 -0.48 5.63 15.34
CA ILE A 127 -0.13 6.94 14.78
C ILE A 127 -0.44 7.04 13.30
N TYR A 128 -0.21 5.97 12.54
CA TYR A 128 -0.57 5.93 11.12
C TYR A 128 -2.08 6.09 10.92
N ILE A 129 -2.88 5.45 11.79
CA ILE A 129 -4.34 5.54 11.78
C ILE A 129 -4.75 6.98 12.14
N ILE A 130 -4.18 7.53 13.21
CA ILE A 130 -4.45 8.89 13.68
C ILE A 130 -4.14 9.94 12.61
N LYS A 131 -3.03 9.78 11.86
CA LYS A 131 -2.64 10.74 10.82
C LYS A 131 -3.47 10.64 9.53
N ASN A 132 -4.08 9.50 9.27
CA ASN A 132 -4.79 9.23 8.01
C ASN A 132 -6.31 9.05 8.17
N GLN A 133 -6.87 9.37 9.34
CA GLN A 133 -8.31 9.39 9.57
C GLN A 133 -8.85 10.81 9.64
N THR A 134 -10.10 10.97 9.20
CA THR A 134 -10.85 12.20 9.44
C THR A 134 -11.48 12.16 10.82
N PHE A 135 -10.97 12.96 11.75
CA PHE A 135 -11.61 13.19 13.06
C PHE A 135 -12.38 14.52 13.03
N SER A 136 -13.49 14.58 13.77
CA SER A 136 -14.24 15.82 13.97
C SER A 136 -13.41 16.91 14.63
N SER A 137 -12.37 16.53 15.39
CA SER A 137 -11.38 17.45 15.93
C SER A 137 -10.04 16.75 16.13
N TYR A 138 -9.00 17.37 15.59
CA TYR A 138 -7.64 16.86 15.61
C TYR A 138 -6.79 17.53 16.70
N VAL A 139 -5.81 16.79 17.22
CA VAL A 139 -4.74 17.31 18.10
C VAL A 139 -3.41 16.77 17.59
N ASN A 140 -2.33 17.55 17.76
CA ASN A 140 -1.02 17.13 17.25
C ASN A 140 -0.34 16.14 18.22
N ILE A 141 -0.55 14.84 17.98
CA ILE A 141 0.10 13.79 18.77
C ILE A 141 1.50 13.52 18.20
N VAL A 142 2.53 13.97 18.91
CA VAL A 142 3.94 13.89 18.45
C VAL A 142 4.70 12.70 19.04
N GLY A 143 4.15 12.06 20.08
CA GLY A 143 4.82 10.97 20.78
C GLY A 143 3.88 10.10 21.59
N ALA A 144 4.44 9.04 22.17
CA ALA A 144 3.70 8.04 22.91
C ALA A 144 3.43 8.44 24.36
N PHE A 145 4.50 8.73 25.09
CA PHE A 145 4.49 8.94 26.54
C PHE A 145 5.30 10.17 26.93
N SER A 146 4.74 10.96 27.85
CA SER A 146 5.48 11.98 28.60
C SER A 146 4.99 12.02 30.04
N SER A 147 5.91 12.22 30.98
CA SER A 147 5.60 12.41 32.40
C SER A 147 5.05 13.81 32.71
N GLU A 148 5.13 14.74 31.77
CA GLU A 148 4.68 16.11 31.97
C GLU A 148 3.16 16.21 31.95
N ARG A 149 2.62 17.06 32.82
CA ARG A 149 1.18 17.32 32.84
C ARG A 149 0.79 18.37 31.82
N ILE A 150 -0.40 18.20 31.22
CA ILE A 150 -0.95 19.17 30.29
C ILE A 150 -2.24 19.80 30.78
N TRP A 151 -2.42 21.07 30.42
CA TRP A 151 -3.61 21.85 30.77
C TRP A 151 -4.42 22.30 29.56
N ARG A 152 -3.88 22.10 28.34
CA ARG A 152 -4.49 22.50 27.06
C ARG A 152 -4.07 21.53 25.94
N LEU A 153 -4.89 21.45 24.89
CA LEU A 153 -4.73 20.57 23.72
C LEU A 153 -4.21 21.31 22.46
N ASP A 154 -3.92 22.60 22.58
CA ASP A 154 -3.46 23.49 21.49
C ASP A 154 -1.94 23.42 21.23
N ARG A 155 -1.30 22.36 21.69
CA ARG A 155 0.15 22.16 21.62
C ARG A 155 0.49 20.73 21.25
N ASP A 156 1.74 20.50 20.89
CA ASP A 156 2.29 19.17 20.68
C ASP A 156 2.16 18.36 21.97
N LEU A 157 1.60 17.16 21.85
CA LEU A 157 1.24 16.35 22.99
C LEU A 157 1.55 14.88 22.74
N HIS A 158 1.81 14.16 23.83
CA HIS A 158 1.98 12.72 23.81
C HIS A 158 0.62 12.03 23.98
N MET A 159 0.49 10.81 23.48
CA MET A 159 -0.76 10.05 23.51
C MET A 159 -1.28 9.86 24.94
N ASN A 160 -0.41 9.58 25.91
CA ASN A 160 -0.83 9.48 27.32
C ASN A 160 -1.34 10.83 27.90
N GLN A 161 -0.75 11.96 27.50
CA GLN A 161 -1.15 13.29 27.94
C GLN A 161 -2.54 13.67 27.38
N PHE A 162 -2.79 13.35 26.12
CA PHE A 162 -4.12 13.49 25.50
C PHE A 162 -5.19 12.75 26.31
N CYS A 163 -4.87 11.50 26.64
CA CYS A 163 -5.77 10.61 27.35
C CYS A 163 -6.02 11.08 28.78
N ASP A 164 -4.95 11.40 29.54
CA ASP A 164 -5.07 11.99 30.87
C ASP A 164 -5.96 13.22 30.83
N PHE A 165 -5.73 14.15 29.91
CA PHE A 165 -6.52 15.37 29.79
C PHE A 165 -8.02 15.09 29.58
N LEU A 166 -8.37 14.11 28.75
CA LEU A 166 -9.77 13.78 28.46
C LEU A 166 -10.45 12.90 29.52
N TYR A 167 -9.69 12.22 30.39
CA TYR A 167 -10.27 11.43 31.47
C TYR A 167 -11.08 12.27 32.46
N TRP A 168 -10.65 13.49 32.76
CA TRP A 168 -11.34 14.38 33.72
C TRP A 168 -12.10 15.56 33.06
N ARG A 169 -11.97 15.74 31.74
CA ARG A 169 -12.59 16.85 31.00
C ARG A 169 -13.87 16.43 30.28
N ARG A 170 -14.92 16.15 31.04
CA ARG A 170 -16.26 15.78 30.55
C ARG A 170 -16.76 16.64 29.38
N PHE A 171 -16.61 17.96 29.45
CA PHE A 171 -17.12 18.88 28.42
C PHE A 171 -16.31 18.85 27.10
N LYS A 172 -15.06 18.39 27.13
CA LYS A 172 -14.22 18.28 25.93
C LYS A 172 -14.33 16.90 25.29
N PHE A 173 -14.63 15.87 26.06
CA PHE A 173 -14.73 14.48 25.57
C PHE A 173 -15.60 14.31 24.31
N PRO A 174 -16.84 14.85 24.21
CA PRO A 174 -17.68 14.65 23.01
C PRO A 174 -17.02 15.12 21.72
N LYS A 175 -16.24 16.20 21.78
CA LYS A 175 -15.51 16.77 20.64
C LYS A 175 -14.40 15.85 20.12
N TYR A 176 -13.84 15.01 20.99
CA TYR A 176 -12.69 14.15 20.67
C TYR A 176 -13.00 12.65 20.85
N LYS A 177 -14.28 12.25 20.92
CA LYS A 177 -14.71 10.89 21.30
C LYS A 177 -14.02 9.80 20.47
N ASP A 178 -13.97 9.97 19.16
CA ASP A 178 -13.42 8.94 18.26
C ASP A 178 -11.90 8.79 18.41
N LEU A 179 -11.18 9.92 18.42
CA LEU A 179 -9.74 9.93 18.65
C LEU A 179 -9.39 9.43 20.06
N PHE A 180 -10.21 9.77 21.06
CA PHE A 180 -10.07 9.27 22.43
C PHE A 180 -10.14 7.76 22.49
N TRP A 181 -11.16 7.13 21.88
CA TRP A 181 -11.26 5.67 21.93
C TRP A 181 -10.12 5.00 21.18
N LEU A 182 -9.70 5.55 20.05
CA LEU A 182 -8.54 5.07 19.32
C LEU A 182 -7.25 5.16 20.15
N ALA A 183 -6.99 6.31 20.76
CA ALA A 183 -5.73 6.57 21.48
C ALA A 183 -5.69 5.90 22.86
N CYS A 184 -6.78 5.95 23.62
CA CYS A 184 -6.79 5.77 25.07
C CYS A 184 -7.29 4.42 25.56
N SER A 185 -8.01 3.68 24.71
CA SER A 185 -8.49 2.34 25.09
C SER A 185 -7.47 1.26 24.81
N ILE A 186 -7.56 0.16 25.56
CA ILE A 186 -6.68 -1.01 25.40
C ILE A 186 -6.76 -1.54 23.95
N GLU A 187 -7.98 -1.64 23.41
CA GLU A 187 -8.22 -2.20 22.07
C GLU A 187 -8.20 -1.15 20.95
N GLY A 188 -8.13 0.15 21.29
CA GLY A 188 -8.28 1.26 20.35
C GLY A 188 -9.70 1.37 19.78
N LYS A 189 -10.69 0.76 20.43
CA LYS A 189 -12.08 0.68 19.98
C LYS A 189 -13.01 1.33 21.00
N ASN A 190 -14.08 1.97 20.50
CA ASN A 190 -15.17 2.40 21.36
C ASN A 190 -15.93 1.16 21.88
N PRO A 191 -16.04 0.96 23.21
CA PRO A 191 -16.78 -0.15 23.82
C PRO A 191 -18.25 -0.27 23.39
N GLU A 192 -18.85 0.84 22.95
CA GLU A 192 -20.24 0.93 22.52
C GLU A 192 -20.42 0.64 21.02
N GLU A 193 -19.32 0.53 20.26
CA GLU A 193 -19.36 0.31 18.82
C GLU A 193 -19.72 -1.16 18.49
N THR A 194 -20.99 -1.37 18.21
CA THR A 194 -21.53 -2.64 17.74
C THR A 194 -21.39 -2.71 16.21
N GLY A 195 -20.36 -3.38 15.72
CA GLY A 195 -20.10 -3.50 14.29
C GLY A 195 -18.67 -3.88 13.96
N ASN A 196 -18.46 -4.28 12.71
CA ASN A 196 -17.12 -4.40 12.13
C ASN A 196 -16.57 -2.99 11.90
N PRO A 197 -15.36 -2.68 12.37
CA PRO A 197 -14.76 -1.37 12.14
C PRO A 197 -14.63 -1.12 10.65
N THR A 198 -15.17 0.00 10.16
CA THR A 198 -15.01 0.46 8.78
C THR A 198 -13.86 1.48 8.71
N GLY A 199 -13.08 1.46 7.63
CA GLY A 199 -11.95 2.37 7.39
C GLY A 199 -10.55 1.77 7.68
N ILE A 200 -9.57 2.65 7.86
CA ILE A 200 -8.11 2.39 8.03
C ILE A 200 -7.69 1.45 9.16
N PHE A 201 -8.64 0.93 9.92
CA PHE A 201 -8.38 0.00 11.01
C PHE A 201 -8.10 -1.42 10.51
N GLN A 202 -8.68 -1.79 9.36
CA GLN A 202 -8.54 -3.12 8.76
C GLN A 202 -7.38 -3.12 7.76
N ALA A 203 -6.20 -3.56 8.23
CA ALA A 203 -5.10 -3.85 7.33
C ALA A 203 -5.31 -5.20 6.65
N THR A 204 -4.70 -5.36 5.48
CA THR A 204 -4.58 -6.67 4.82
C THR A 204 -3.33 -7.36 5.34
N LYS A 205 -3.46 -8.64 5.68
CA LYS A 205 -2.35 -9.51 6.08
C LYS A 205 -2.35 -10.73 5.17
N ALA A 206 -1.20 -11.06 4.60
CA ALA A 206 -1.06 -12.21 3.71
C ALA A 206 0.35 -12.82 3.81
N LYS A 207 0.51 -14.07 3.37
CA LYS A 207 1.81 -14.74 3.30
C LYS A 207 2.41 -14.60 1.92
N PHE A 208 3.67 -14.19 1.88
CA PHE A 208 4.45 -13.98 0.68
C PHE A 208 5.64 -14.92 0.66
N LYS A 209 5.96 -15.46 -0.52
CA LYS A 209 7.14 -16.30 -0.69
C LYS A 209 8.41 -15.47 -0.56
N ILE A 210 9.39 -16.03 0.12
CA ILE A 210 10.77 -15.52 0.20
C ILE A 210 11.73 -16.64 -0.20
N LYS A 211 13.03 -16.33 -0.35
CA LYS A 211 14.05 -17.30 -0.80
C LYS A 211 14.00 -18.61 0.01
N ASP A 212 13.85 -18.50 1.33
CA ASP A 212 13.88 -19.62 2.28
C ASP A 212 12.58 -19.71 3.11
N GLY A 213 11.42 -19.70 2.44
CA GLY A 213 10.12 -19.97 3.07
C GLY A 213 9.05 -18.92 2.78
N GLU A 214 8.30 -18.54 3.82
CA GLU A 214 7.20 -17.59 3.73
C GLU A 214 7.31 -16.51 4.80
N LYS A 215 6.99 -15.27 4.42
CA LYS A 215 6.88 -14.14 5.34
C LYS A 215 5.45 -13.64 5.35
N GLU A 216 4.87 -13.49 6.54
CA GLU A 216 3.60 -12.80 6.70
C GLU A 216 3.84 -11.29 6.71
N ILE A 217 3.19 -10.56 5.81
CA ILE A 217 3.34 -9.12 5.67
C ILE A 217 1.97 -8.47 5.86
N THR A 218 1.94 -7.40 6.65
CA THR A 218 0.75 -6.57 6.85
C THR A 218 0.89 -5.26 6.08
N TYR A 219 -0.11 -4.90 5.28
CA TYR A 219 -0.11 -3.71 4.42
C TYR A 219 -1.51 -3.10 4.33
N PHE A 220 -1.59 -1.86 3.83
CA PHE A 220 -2.86 -1.20 3.52
C PHE A 220 -3.00 -1.02 2.02
N THR A 221 -4.23 -1.15 1.53
CA THR A 221 -4.59 -0.81 0.14
C THR A 221 -5.12 0.62 0.06
N LEU A 222 -5.13 1.21 -1.14
CA LEU A 222 -5.60 2.58 -1.34
C LEU A 222 -7.06 2.75 -0.93
N SER A 223 -7.90 1.72 -1.06
CA SER A 223 -9.30 1.78 -0.60
C SER A 223 -9.45 1.75 0.92
N GLN A 224 -8.45 1.20 1.63
CA GLN A 224 -8.46 1.13 3.09
C GLN A 224 -8.06 2.46 3.73
N VAL A 225 -7.40 3.36 2.99
CA VAL A 225 -6.90 4.64 3.51
C VAL A 225 -7.61 5.83 2.89
N ASN A 226 -8.14 6.71 3.73
CA ASN A 226 -8.79 7.94 3.29
C ASN A 226 -7.74 8.99 2.90
N LYS A 227 -6.97 8.72 1.85
CA LYS A 227 -6.05 9.69 1.24
C LYS A 227 -6.75 10.45 0.14
N ALA A 228 -6.68 11.78 0.21
CA ALA A 228 -7.36 12.69 -0.71
C ALA A 228 -6.79 12.70 -2.14
N GLU A 229 -5.65 12.04 -2.42
CA GLU A 229 -4.81 12.34 -3.59
C GLU A 229 -4.67 11.17 -4.59
N VAL A 230 -5.65 10.28 -4.73
CA VAL A 230 -5.63 9.35 -5.88
C VAL A 230 -6.32 10.00 -7.07
N GLU A 231 -5.53 10.70 -7.88
CA GLU A 231 -5.97 11.45 -9.06
C GLU A 231 -5.92 10.62 -10.35
N ASN A 232 -5.15 9.52 -10.37
CA ASN A 232 -4.99 8.72 -11.56
C ASN A 232 -6.30 7.99 -11.93
N THR A 233 -6.85 8.34 -13.09
CA THR A 233 -8.14 7.84 -13.59
C THR A 233 -8.15 6.34 -13.89
N THR A 234 -6.97 5.72 -14.05
CA THR A 234 -6.85 4.26 -14.23
C THR A 234 -7.13 3.48 -12.93
N LEU A 235 -7.11 4.16 -11.79
CA LEU A 235 -7.38 3.60 -10.46
C LEU A 235 -8.81 3.92 -10.03
N ASP A 236 -9.78 3.25 -10.65
CA ASP A 236 -11.15 3.27 -10.16
C ASP A 236 -11.29 2.67 -8.75
N SER A 237 -12.48 2.77 -8.15
CA SER A 237 -12.73 2.26 -6.81
C SER A 237 -12.40 0.77 -6.64
N SER A 238 -12.57 -0.05 -7.67
CA SER A 238 -12.28 -1.50 -7.63
C SER A 238 -10.77 -1.78 -7.70
N ASN A 239 -10.04 -0.97 -8.45
CA ASN A 239 -8.59 -1.08 -8.56
C ASN A 239 -7.91 -0.59 -7.29
N LYS A 240 -8.43 0.46 -6.63
CA LYS A 240 -7.90 0.95 -5.35
C LYS A 240 -7.82 -0.12 -4.27
N GLU A 241 -8.65 -1.16 -4.33
CA GLU A 241 -8.60 -2.29 -3.38
C GLU A 241 -7.37 -3.18 -3.56
N LYS A 242 -6.69 -3.12 -4.71
CA LYS A 242 -5.53 -3.96 -5.05
C LYS A 242 -4.21 -3.21 -4.92
N PHE A 243 -4.22 -1.88 -5.00
CA PHE A 243 -3.00 -1.07 -4.93
C PHE A 243 -2.60 -0.78 -3.50
N VAL A 244 -1.31 -0.95 -3.19
CA VAL A 244 -0.76 -0.78 -1.84
C VAL A 244 -0.38 0.67 -1.58
N VAL A 245 -0.66 1.15 -0.38
CA VAL A 245 -0.38 2.53 0.04
C VAL A 245 1.12 2.78 0.16
N TYR A 246 1.59 3.88 -0.41
CA TYR A 246 3.00 4.20 -0.61
C TYR A 246 3.79 4.58 0.65
N ASP A 247 3.13 5.03 1.71
CA ASP A 247 3.77 5.46 2.96
C ASP A 247 3.45 4.51 4.11
N TYR A 248 3.17 3.25 3.79
CA TYR A 248 2.98 2.21 4.79
C TYR A 248 3.65 0.89 4.38
N SER A 249 4.10 0.15 5.40
CA SER A 249 4.71 -1.18 5.26
C SER A 249 5.99 -1.19 4.44
N GLU A 250 7.09 -0.71 5.02
CA GLU A 250 8.44 -0.87 4.46
C GLU A 250 8.71 -2.32 4.03
N GLU A 251 8.24 -3.28 4.83
CA GLU A 251 8.38 -4.71 4.54
C GLU A 251 7.76 -5.11 3.20
N TRP A 252 6.57 -4.58 2.88
CA TRP A 252 5.90 -4.87 1.62
C TRP A 252 6.65 -4.26 0.44
N TRP A 253 7.09 -3.01 0.56
CA TRP A 253 7.81 -2.30 -0.49
C TRP A 253 9.17 -2.94 -0.80
N ASN A 254 9.89 -3.34 0.24
CA ASN A 254 11.15 -4.08 0.09
C ASN A 254 10.91 -5.48 -0.52
N TRP A 255 9.85 -6.18 -0.11
CA TRP A 255 9.48 -7.45 -0.72
C TRP A 255 9.13 -7.30 -2.21
N SER A 256 8.31 -6.32 -2.59
CA SER A 256 7.95 -6.08 -4.00
C SER A 256 9.19 -5.75 -4.84
N TYR A 257 10.09 -4.94 -4.29
CA TYR A 257 11.37 -4.63 -4.92
C TYR A 257 12.24 -5.87 -5.15
N GLU A 258 12.47 -6.69 -4.12
CA GLU A 258 13.35 -7.87 -4.18
C GLU A 258 12.75 -9.00 -5.04
N TYR A 259 11.47 -9.32 -4.85
CA TYR A 259 10.87 -10.52 -5.42
C TYR A 259 10.14 -10.29 -6.74
N ARG A 260 9.85 -9.04 -7.11
CA ARG A 260 9.26 -8.70 -8.41
C ARG A 260 10.23 -7.89 -9.24
N TRP A 261 10.55 -6.67 -8.80
CA TRP A 261 11.29 -5.73 -9.62
C TRP A 261 12.72 -6.22 -9.94
N GLN A 262 13.46 -6.74 -8.96
CA GLN A 262 14.82 -7.24 -9.21
C GLN A 262 14.85 -8.47 -10.12
N LYS A 263 13.85 -9.37 -9.99
CA LYS A 263 13.71 -10.51 -10.90
C LYS A 263 13.47 -10.05 -12.33
N ASP A 264 12.54 -9.11 -12.52
CA ASP A 264 12.24 -8.57 -13.84
C ASP A 264 13.40 -7.79 -14.45
N LYS A 265 14.18 -7.10 -13.62
CA LYS A 265 15.39 -6.41 -14.05
C LYS A 265 16.51 -7.37 -14.45
N ALA A 266 16.67 -8.46 -13.72
CA ALA A 266 17.65 -9.50 -14.08
C ALA A 266 17.30 -10.17 -15.42
N ASP A 267 16.00 -10.31 -15.70
CA ASP A 267 15.47 -10.86 -16.95
C ASP A 267 15.25 -9.79 -18.05
N GLU A 268 15.74 -8.56 -17.84
CA GLU A 268 15.56 -7.40 -18.75
C GLU A 268 16.41 -7.50 -20.04
N THR A 269 16.77 -8.72 -20.47
CA THR A 269 17.20 -9.00 -21.85
C THR A 269 16.01 -9.08 -22.83
N SER A 270 14.79 -8.86 -22.33
CA SER A 270 13.54 -8.87 -23.09
C SER A 270 13.44 -7.69 -24.07
N ALA A 271 12.78 -7.90 -25.21
CA ALA A 271 12.43 -6.86 -26.19
C ALA A 271 11.48 -5.77 -25.65
N TYR A 272 11.07 -5.85 -24.38
CA TYR A 272 10.09 -4.99 -23.74
C TYR A 272 10.59 -4.53 -22.35
N PRO A 273 11.38 -3.44 -22.32
CA PRO A 273 12.00 -2.94 -21.09
C PRO A 273 10.95 -2.33 -20.14
N GLN A 274 11.34 -2.13 -18.89
CA GLN A 274 10.52 -1.39 -17.91
C GLN A 274 10.21 0.02 -18.43
N SER A 275 9.14 0.66 -17.94
CA SER A 275 8.89 2.07 -18.23
C SER A 275 10.00 2.94 -17.64
N GLU A 276 10.22 4.14 -18.20
CA GLU A 276 11.36 4.97 -17.81
C GLU A 276 11.41 5.29 -16.32
N LYS A 277 10.24 5.45 -15.68
CA LYS A 277 10.14 5.68 -14.23
C LYS A 277 10.62 4.47 -13.43
N PHE A 278 10.28 3.26 -13.84
CA PHE A 278 10.62 2.04 -13.10
C PHE A 278 12.04 1.52 -13.39
N LYS A 279 12.67 1.89 -14.51
CA LYS A 279 14.06 1.49 -14.83
C LYS A 279 15.08 1.94 -13.76
N ASN A 280 14.82 3.10 -13.16
CA ASN A 280 15.76 3.77 -12.26
C ASN A 280 15.54 3.45 -10.78
N VAL A 281 14.67 2.49 -10.46
CA VAL A 281 14.47 2.06 -9.06
C VAL A 281 15.78 1.48 -8.51
N LYS A 282 16.12 1.86 -7.28
CA LYS A 282 17.32 1.40 -6.54
C LYS A 282 16.99 0.75 -5.22
N LYS A 283 15.83 1.07 -4.62
CA LYS A 283 15.38 0.55 -3.33
C LYS A 283 13.86 0.42 -3.32
N GLY A 284 13.33 -0.43 -2.44
CA GLY A 284 11.88 -0.58 -2.25
C GLY A 284 11.26 0.60 -1.51
N TRP A 285 11.89 1.01 -0.41
CA TRP A 285 11.31 1.97 0.54
C TRP A 285 12.13 3.25 0.70
N ASP A 286 11.41 4.37 0.78
CA ASP A 286 11.91 5.68 1.25
C ASP A 286 10.94 6.23 2.29
N GLU A 287 11.41 6.40 3.54
CA GLU A 287 10.56 6.86 4.66
C GLU A 287 9.98 8.26 4.43
N GLN A 288 10.75 9.14 3.78
CA GLN A 288 10.34 10.51 3.47
C GLN A 288 9.52 10.63 2.17
N VAL A 289 9.44 9.54 1.39
CA VAL A 289 8.76 9.51 0.08
C VAL A 289 9.17 10.69 -0.80
N SER A 290 10.49 10.90 -0.91
CA SER A 290 11.15 12.01 -1.59
C SER A 290 12.15 11.53 -2.64
N ASP A 291 12.68 10.33 -2.48
CA ASP A 291 13.67 9.74 -3.39
C ASP A 291 12.99 9.15 -4.63
N ASN A 292 13.17 9.80 -5.78
CA ASN A 292 12.63 9.36 -7.07
C ASN A 292 13.18 7.99 -7.55
N THR A 293 14.15 7.41 -6.85
CA THR A 293 14.65 6.05 -7.11
C THR A 293 14.07 4.99 -6.17
N SER A 294 13.15 5.37 -5.27
CA SER A 294 12.43 4.42 -4.43
C SER A 294 11.13 3.96 -5.06
N LEU A 295 10.82 2.67 -4.92
CA LEU A 295 9.62 2.08 -5.52
C LEU A 295 8.35 2.72 -4.95
N ASN A 296 8.30 2.94 -3.63
CA ASN A 296 7.15 3.55 -2.99
C ASN A 296 6.91 5.01 -3.44
N LYS A 297 7.95 5.80 -3.72
CA LYS A 297 7.82 7.13 -4.33
C LYS A 297 7.29 7.06 -5.76
N ILE A 298 7.82 6.18 -6.59
CA ILE A 298 7.37 6.04 -7.98
C ILE A 298 5.89 5.63 -8.02
N CYS A 299 5.48 4.70 -7.15
CA CYS A 299 4.08 4.32 -7.03
C CYS A 299 3.21 5.46 -6.49
N LYS A 300 3.70 6.28 -5.53
CA LYS A 300 3.01 7.51 -5.12
C LYS A 300 2.75 8.42 -6.33
N ASP A 301 3.80 8.70 -7.11
CA ASP A 301 3.71 9.59 -8.27
C ASP A 301 2.75 9.05 -9.33
N PHE A 302 2.71 7.73 -9.50
CA PHE A 302 1.72 7.07 -10.34
C PHE A 302 0.29 7.30 -9.82
N TYR A 303 0.04 7.18 -8.52
CA TYR A 303 -1.29 7.37 -7.93
C TYR A 303 -1.79 8.82 -8.01
N THR A 304 -0.89 9.77 -7.84
CA THR A 304 -1.18 11.22 -7.82
C THR A 304 -1.07 11.86 -9.21
N SER A 305 -0.72 11.11 -10.25
CA SER A 305 -0.64 11.63 -11.61
C SER A 305 -2.04 11.87 -12.17
N SER A 306 -2.39 13.13 -12.42
CA SER A 306 -3.59 13.52 -13.18
C SER A 306 -3.46 13.32 -14.69
N SER A 307 -2.23 13.14 -15.21
CA SER A 307 -1.98 12.83 -16.62
C SER A 307 -2.21 11.35 -16.94
N THR A 308 -2.66 11.08 -18.18
CA THR A 308 -2.77 9.72 -18.72
C THR A 308 -1.41 9.04 -18.70
N SER A 309 -1.26 8.04 -17.81
CA SER A 309 -0.06 7.20 -17.78
C SER A 309 0.02 6.36 -19.05
N ASP A 310 1.24 6.14 -19.55
CA ASP A 310 1.42 5.23 -20.68
C ASP A 310 1.12 3.77 -20.25
N GLN A 311 0.77 2.93 -21.23
CA GLN A 311 0.38 1.54 -20.96
C GLN A 311 1.50 0.73 -20.26
N LYS A 312 2.77 1.03 -20.52
CA LYS A 312 3.89 0.34 -19.89
C LYS A 312 4.00 0.72 -18.41
N GLU A 313 3.81 2.00 -18.10
CA GLU A 313 3.75 2.51 -16.74
C GLU A 313 2.58 1.90 -15.96
N ILE A 314 1.39 1.83 -16.55
CA ILE A 314 0.22 1.18 -15.94
C ILE A 314 0.54 -0.28 -15.62
N GLU A 315 1.13 -1.01 -16.57
CA GLU A 315 1.50 -2.40 -16.37
C GLU A 315 2.56 -2.62 -15.30
N ASP A 316 3.59 -1.77 -15.25
CA ASP A 316 4.62 -1.81 -14.21
C ASP A 316 4.02 -1.43 -12.85
N ALA A 317 3.11 -0.47 -12.79
CA ALA A 317 2.40 -0.12 -11.57
C ALA A 317 1.54 -1.27 -11.05
N TRP A 318 0.78 -1.94 -11.92
CA TRP A 318 0.08 -3.18 -11.55
C TRP A 318 1.04 -4.23 -11.01
N ARG A 319 2.24 -4.34 -11.59
CA ARG A 319 3.19 -5.36 -11.20
C ARG A 319 3.83 -5.08 -9.85
N TYR A 320 4.26 -3.84 -9.59
CA TYR A 320 5.09 -3.52 -8.43
C TYR A 320 4.36 -2.76 -7.33
N CYS A 321 3.24 -2.09 -7.66
CA CYS A 321 2.48 -1.27 -6.72
C CYS A 321 1.18 -1.94 -6.25
N SER A 322 0.70 -2.99 -6.92
CA SER A 322 -0.48 -3.77 -6.50
C SER A 322 -0.11 -5.04 -5.74
N ASP A 323 -0.99 -5.53 -4.86
CA ASP A 323 -0.77 -6.81 -4.18
C ASP A 323 -1.00 -8.03 -5.09
N VAL A 324 -1.82 -7.89 -6.13
CA VAL A 324 -2.10 -8.94 -7.12
C VAL A 324 -1.02 -9.12 -8.19
N GLY A 325 -0.21 -8.09 -8.46
CA GLY A 325 0.93 -8.15 -9.41
C GLY A 325 0.56 -8.18 -10.90
N SER A 326 -0.72 -8.08 -11.26
CA SER A 326 -1.19 -8.05 -12.65
C SER A 326 -2.61 -7.50 -12.76
N ASN A 327 -2.90 -6.76 -13.83
CA ASN A 327 -4.28 -6.45 -14.23
C ASN A 327 -4.89 -7.71 -14.86
N SER A 328 -5.69 -8.46 -14.10
CA SER A 328 -6.35 -9.70 -14.53
C SER A 328 -7.78 -9.44 -14.99
#